data_AF-A0A7V4AYX3-F1
#
_entry.id   AF-A0A7V4AYX3-F1
#
_cell.length_a   1.000
_cell.length_b   1.000
_cell.length_c   1.000
_cell.angle_alpha   90.00
_cell.angle_beta   90.00
_cell.angle_gamma   90.00
#
_symmetry.space_group_name_H-M   'P 1'
#
loop_
_entity.id
_entity.type
_entity.pdbx_description
1 polymer ?
#
loop_
_entity_poly.entity_id
_entity_poly.type
_entity_poly.pdbx_seq_one_letter_code
_entity_poly.pdbx_strand_id
1 'polypeptide(L)'
;MKNLANQFWVNRDLKTTMERLSSGLRINRGADDPAGLAISESMRAHYRGIDQALENTQEAISYLRARDSAMAEQQDVLMRVMELAVRAANEATLTSSDLQKMNSEAQALADELDNLGNNSSLRGSESRKLLFDAGQLDVIWVVDQTVTMGSSIASIITAAPDMFALLAAKGFDLRMGVVGFRNGAGPFGPSSPPGSPFNAITADGSRTLQSSSGSFVADVSSLIIGGGVERGLDACMEAIYATPMQAQMNARPNAQRVMILLSDADSDDNGDVGANNGINTTAVQRQFVVDTLDSWNMAFFVANNIREGAPNLPADADYTDIASRVAAGGGSMDLDVPGVPGATPNWVNTISNALQAFGGPYSMSFQVGPDNVSEDRIELNFKTVTARTTGLSVTLTDSTSAANSITNVQSAMDFISQERAITGAYMNRIEAIINDLTAERINTTAAKSNIADTD
;
A
#
# COMPACT_ATOMS: atom_id res chain seq x y z
N MET A 1 31.27 37.19 -72.35
CA MET A 1 30.26 36.37 -71.64
C MET A 1 30.84 35.11 -70.99
N LYS A 2 31.59 34.26 -71.70
CA LYS A 2 32.21 33.04 -71.09
C LYS A 2 33.12 33.32 -69.88
N ASN A 3 33.86 34.45 -69.88
CA ASN A 3 34.77 34.81 -68.79
C ASN A 3 34.04 35.32 -67.53
N LEU A 4 32.92 36.05 -67.68
CA LEU A 4 32.07 36.49 -66.57
C LEU A 4 31.31 35.32 -65.91
N ALA A 5 30.84 34.36 -66.71
CA ALA A 5 30.24 33.14 -66.17
C ALA A 5 31.26 32.33 -65.35
N ASN A 6 32.49 32.15 -65.85
CA ASN A 6 33.56 31.51 -65.07
C ASN A 6 33.91 32.27 -63.78
N GLN A 7 34.01 33.61 -63.83
CA GLN A 7 34.24 34.41 -62.61
C GLN A 7 33.08 34.32 -61.60
N PHE A 8 31.84 34.15 -62.06
CA PHE A 8 30.69 33.96 -61.19
C PHE A 8 30.73 32.60 -60.47
N TRP A 9 31.04 31.51 -61.18
CA TRP A 9 31.18 30.18 -60.58
C TRP A 9 32.35 30.12 -59.59
N VAL A 10 33.50 30.71 -59.94
CA VAL A 10 34.68 30.78 -59.05
C VAL A 10 34.39 31.58 -57.79
N ASN A 11 33.72 32.73 -57.89
CA ASN A 11 33.32 33.49 -56.69
C ASN A 11 32.30 32.75 -55.82
N ARG A 12 31.42 31.96 -56.43
CA ARG A 12 30.45 31.14 -55.69
C ARG A 12 31.13 30.01 -54.91
N ASP A 13 32.10 29.34 -55.53
CA ASP A 13 32.86 28.25 -54.89
C ASP A 13 33.81 28.77 -53.79
N LEU A 14 34.39 29.96 -53.98
CA LEU A 14 35.13 30.67 -52.91
C LEU A 14 34.22 31.03 -51.73
N LYS A 15 32.98 31.46 -52.01
CA LYS A 15 32.03 31.79 -50.95
C LYS A 15 31.60 30.55 -50.16
N THR A 16 31.37 29.41 -50.81
CA THR A 16 30.99 28.16 -50.12
C THR A 16 32.16 27.54 -49.36
N THR A 17 33.39 27.62 -49.88
CA THR A 17 34.58 27.16 -49.16
C THR A 17 34.90 28.04 -47.96
N MET A 18 34.75 29.36 -48.06
CA MET A 18 34.86 30.27 -46.91
C MET A 18 33.75 30.03 -45.87
N GLU A 19 32.54 29.71 -46.32
CA GLU A 19 31.42 29.36 -45.45
C GLU A 19 31.69 28.05 -44.68
N ARG A 20 32.20 27.01 -45.36
CA ARG A 20 32.62 25.75 -44.74
C ARG A 20 33.80 25.92 -43.77
N LEU A 21 34.79 26.73 -44.14
CA LEU A 21 35.94 27.03 -43.27
C LEU A 21 35.52 27.83 -42.02
N SER A 22 34.53 28.71 -42.17
CA SER A 22 34.00 29.51 -41.06
C SER A 22 33.06 28.71 -40.15
N SER A 23 32.31 27.75 -40.69
CA SER A 23 31.40 26.91 -39.90
C SER A 23 32.08 25.66 -39.32
N GLY A 24 33.20 25.24 -39.91
CA GLY A 24 33.85 23.95 -39.64
C GLY A 24 33.07 22.75 -40.19
N LEU A 25 31.94 22.99 -40.87
CA LEU A 25 31.02 21.95 -41.32
C LEU A 25 31.06 21.79 -42.85
N ARG A 26 31.20 20.55 -43.32
CA ARG A 26 31.10 20.11 -44.72
C ARG A 26 29.71 20.34 -45.32
N ILE A 27 28.67 20.16 -44.51
CA ILE A 27 27.27 20.30 -44.92
C ILE A 27 26.68 21.48 -44.14
N ASN A 28 26.58 22.64 -44.77
CA ASN A 28 26.06 23.86 -44.13
C ASN A 28 24.64 24.19 -44.58
N ARG A 29 24.21 23.68 -45.75
CA ARG A 29 22.88 23.88 -46.31
C ARG A 29 22.34 22.58 -46.88
N GLY A 30 21.01 22.40 -46.87
CA GLY A 30 20.36 21.24 -47.49
C GLY A 30 20.54 21.15 -49.00
N ALA A 31 20.98 22.24 -49.65
CA ALA A 31 21.35 22.24 -51.06
C ALA A 31 22.73 21.60 -51.34
N ASP A 32 23.59 21.44 -50.32
CA ASP A 32 24.93 20.88 -50.48
C ASP A 32 24.90 19.34 -50.47
N ASP A 33 24.13 18.75 -49.56
CA ASP A 33 23.83 17.31 -49.49
C ASP A 33 22.52 17.08 -48.70
N PRO A 34 21.37 16.89 -49.38
CA PRO A 34 20.09 16.68 -48.71
C PRO A 34 20.04 15.41 -47.84
N ALA A 35 20.70 14.34 -48.29
CA ALA A 35 20.71 13.05 -47.58
C ALA A 35 21.64 13.10 -46.37
N GLY A 36 22.84 13.66 -46.55
CA GLY A 36 23.80 13.86 -45.46
C GLY A 36 23.29 14.84 -44.39
N LEU A 37 22.56 15.89 -44.78
CA LEU A 37 21.91 16.80 -43.82
C LEU A 37 20.83 16.07 -43.00
N ALA A 38 19.99 15.26 -43.63
CA ALA A 38 18.94 14.51 -42.93
C ALA A 38 19.53 13.53 -41.89
N ILE A 39 20.60 12.82 -42.25
CA ILE A 39 21.31 11.92 -41.33
C ILE A 39 21.96 12.72 -40.19
N SER A 40 22.61 13.85 -40.51
CA SER A 40 23.23 14.72 -39.50
C SER A 40 22.22 15.28 -38.50
N GLU A 41 21.04 15.71 -38.95
CA GLU A 41 19.97 16.21 -38.06
C GLU A 41 19.37 15.08 -37.22
N SER A 42 19.19 13.89 -37.78
CA SER A 42 18.78 12.70 -37.01
C SER A 42 19.81 12.35 -35.94
N MET A 43 21.11 12.30 -36.27
CA MET A 43 22.17 12.06 -35.29
C MET A 43 22.25 13.16 -34.23
N ARG A 44 21.96 14.41 -34.59
CA ARG A 44 21.89 15.53 -33.64
C ARG A 44 20.71 15.39 -32.67
N ALA A 45 19.55 14.97 -33.16
CA ALA A 45 18.39 14.68 -32.32
C ALA A 45 18.70 13.50 -31.37
N HIS A 46 19.29 12.43 -31.91
CA HIS A 46 19.68 11.24 -31.13
C HIS A 46 20.71 11.58 -30.04
N TYR A 47 21.77 12.33 -30.38
CA TYR A 47 22.76 12.81 -29.42
C TYR A 47 22.12 13.59 -28.28
N ARG A 48 21.20 14.52 -28.58
CA ARG A 48 20.51 15.30 -27.55
C ARG A 48 19.61 14.42 -26.67
N GLY A 49 18.98 13.41 -27.27
CA GLY A 49 18.21 12.41 -26.53
C GLY A 49 19.08 11.62 -25.56
N ILE A 50 20.23 11.11 -26.00
CA ILE A 50 21.20 10.40 -25.16
C ILE A 50 21.74 11.30 -24.03
N ASP A 51 22.04 12.56 -24.32
CA ASP A 51 22.56 13.51 -23.32
C ASP A 51 21.52 13.75 -22.22
N GLN A 52 20.24 13.93 -22.59
CA GLN A 52 19.15 14.03 -21.62
C GLN A 52 18.93 12.71 -20.85
N ALA A 53 19.00 11.57 -21.53
CA ALA A 53 18.90 10.27 -20.90
C ALA A 53 20.00 10.06 -19.86
N LEU A 54 21.24 10.51 -20.15
CA LEU A 54 22.35 10.46 -19.21
C LEU A 54 22.09 11.32 -17.97
N GLU A 55 21.55 12.54 -18.14
CA GLU A 55 21.14 13.40 -17.02
C GLU A 55 20.05 12.72 -16.16
N ASN A 56 19.00 12.20 -16.79
CA ASN A 56 17.93 11.46 -16.09
C ASN A 56 18.49 10.26 -15.30
N THR A 57 19.47 9.57 -15.88
CA THR A 57 20.13 8.41 -15.27
C THR A 57 20.98 8.84 -14.05
N GLN A 58 21.61 10.01 -14.10
CA GLN A 58 22.32 10.60 -12.94
C GLN A 58 21.36 11.06 -11.84
N GLU A 59 20.19 11.60 -12.20
CA GLU A 59 19.12 11.92 -11.25
C GLU A 59 18.60 10.65 -10.57
N ALA A 60 18.40 9.57 -11.34
CA ALA A 60 17.98 8.28 -10.80
C ALA A 60 18.98 7.72 -9.78
N ILE A 61 20.29 7.77 -10.07
CA ILE A 61 21.32 7.41 -9.08
C ILE A 61 21.25 8.28 -7.84
N SER A 62 21.09 9.59 -8.01
CA SER A 62 21.04 10.54 -6.89
C SER A 62 19.86 10.25 -5.96
N TYR A 63 18.70 9.89 -6.55
CA TYR A 63 17.54 9.42 -5.81
C TYR A 63 17.82 8.12 -5.04
N LEU A 64 18.40 7.11 -5.70
CA LEU A 64 18.70 5.82 -5.07
C LEU A 64 19.68 5.94 -3.91
N ARG A 65 20.69 6.82 -4.03
CA ARG A 65 21.64 7.10 -2.94
C ARG A 65 20.96 7.75 -1.75
N ALA A 66 20.05 8.70 -2.00
CA ALA A 66 19.28 9.32 -0.93
C ALA A 66 18.35 8.30 -0.25
N ARG A 67 17.76 7.36 -1.02
CA ARG A 67 16.99 6.24 -0.46
C ARG A 67 17.85 5.32 0.40
N ASP A 68 19.03 4.88 -0.08
CA ASP A 68 19.93 4.01 0.71
C ASP A 68 20.40 4.69 2.00
N SER A 69 20.64 6.01 1.96
CA SER A 69 20.96 6.79 3.16
C SER A 69 19.80 6.80 4.16
N ALA A 70 18.56 6.97 3.71
CA ALA A 70 17.39 6.92 4.60
C ALA A 70 17.21 5.51 5.21
N MET A 71 17.41 4.45 4.42
CA MET A 71 17.35 3.08 4.94
C MET A 71 18.46 2.77 5.94
N ALA A 72 19.63 3.41 5.82
CA ALA A 72 20.69 3.29 6.82
C ALA A 72 20.27 3.89 8.17
N GLU A 73 19.62 5.07 8.17
CA GLU A 73 19.08 5.69 9.39
C GLU A 73 18.00 4.81 10.03
N GLN A 74 17.12 4.22 9.22
CA GLN A 74 16.10 3.28 9.70
C GLN A 74 16.71 2.00 10.30
N GLN A 75 17.81 1.50 9.73
CA GLN A 75 18.56 0.37 10.29
C GLN A 75 19.17 0.73 11.65
N ASP A 76 19.68 1.95 11.81
CA ASP A 76 20.25 2.43 13.09
C ASP A 76 19.17 2.49 14.19
N VAL A 77 17.97 2.95 13.86
CA VAL A 77 16.80 2.92 14.76
C VAL A 77 16.49 1.48 15.19
N LEU A 78 16.43 0.54 14.24
CA LEU A 78 16.18 -0.87 14.56
C LEU A 78 17.28 -1.49 15.44
N MET A 79 18.54 -1.16 15.19
CA MET A 79 19.65 -1.62 16.04
C MET A 79 19.49 -1.10 17.47
N ARG A 80 19.04 0.14 17.67
CA ARG A 80 18.75 0.66 19.01
C ARG A 80 17.58 -0.08 19.68
N VAL A 81 16.53 -0.39 18.94
CA VAL A 81 15.41 -1.21 19.46
C VAL A 81 15.89 -2.61 19.84
N MET A 82 16.77 -3.21 19.02
CA MET A 82 17.39 -4.51 19.31
C MET A 82 18.17 -4.49 20.63
N GLU A 83 18.97 -3.44 20.86
CA GLU A 83 19.71 -3.28 22.13
C GLU A 83 18.77 -3.25 23.34
N LEU A 84 17.66 -2.50 23.23
CA LEU A 84 16.65 -2.43 24.28
C LEU A 84 15.98 -3.77 24.51
N ALA A 85 15.64 -4.50 23.45
CA ALA A 85 15.01 -5.81 23.52
C ALA A 85 15.94 -6.86 24.18
N VAL A 86 17.20 -6.91 23.77
CA VAL A 86 18.23 -7.77 24.38
C VAL A 86 18.46 -7.42 25.85
N ARG A 87 18.46 -6.12 26.18
CA ARG A 87 18.58 -5.69 27.58
C ARG A 87 17.37 -6.12 28.39
N ALA A 88 16.15 -5.88 27.89
CA ALA A 88 14.89 -6.22 28.55
C ALA A 88 14.69 -7.72 28.75
N ALA A 89 15.30 -8.57 27.91
CA ALA A 89 15.28 -10.01 28.06
C ALA A 89 16.04 -10.53 29.30
N ASN A 90 16.83 -9.69 29.99
CA ASN A 90 17.54 -10.07 31.22
C ASN A 90 16.62 -10.05 32.45
N GLU A 91 16.00 -11.19 32.75
CA GLU A 91 15.02 -11.34 33.83
C GLU A 91 15.61 -11.14 35.25
N ALA A 92 16.90 -11.43 35.46
CA ALA A 92 17.51 -11.44 36.79
C ALA A 92 17.86 -10.05 37.36
N THR A 93 17.93 -9.01 36.52
CA THR A 93 18.54 -7.72 36.91
C THR A 93 17.61 -6.51 36.78
N LEU A 94 16.41 -6.69 36.22
CA LEU A 94 15.51 -5.60 35.85
C LEU A 94 14.21 -5.65 36.64
N THR A 95 13.69 -4.47 37.00
CA THR A 95 12.37 -4.35 37.63
C THR A 95 11.30 -4.09 36.58
N SER A 96 10.03 -4.35 36.90
CA SER A 96 8.90 -4.02 36.01
C SER A 96 8.83 -2.52 35.65
N SER A 97 9.29 -1.63 36.54
CA SER A 97 9.38 -0.20 36.26
C SER A 97 10.46 0.14 35.22
N ASP A 98 11.59 -0.57 35.25
CA ASP A 98 12.67 -0.38 34.28
C ASP A 98 12.28 -0.92 32.90
N LEU A 99 11.59 -2.07 32.88
CA LEU A 99 11.00 -2.66 31.68
C LEU A 99 9.99 -1.72 31.02
N GLN A 100 9.11 -1.08 31.79
CA GLN A 100 8.17 -0.09 31.25
C GLN A 100 8.86 1.13 30.61
N LYS A 101 9.96 1.63 31.20
CA LYS A 101 10.73 2.75 30.62
C LYS A 101 11.38 2.35 29.30
N MET A 102 12.00 1.17 29.24
CA MET A 102 12.58 0.65 28.00
C MET A 102 11.51 0.39 26.95
N ASN A 103 10.33 -0.10 27.36
CA ASN A 103 9.20 -0.28 26.46
C ASN A 103 8.74 1.06 25.85
N SER A 104 8.65 2.13 26.65
CA SER A 104 8.30 3.45 26.13
C SER A 104 9.35 4.02 25.18
N GLU A 105 10.65 3.79 25.43
CA GLU A 105 11.73 4.18 24.52
C GLU A 105 11.64 3.41 23.21
N ALA A 106 11.42 2.10 23.29
CA ALA A 106 11.28 1.24 22.11
C ALA A 106 10.04 1.58 21.26
N GLN A 107 8.92 1.93 21.90
CA GLN A 107 7.72 2.40 21.20
C GLN A 107 7.97 3.74 20.49
N ALA A 108 8.63 4.70 21.15
CA ALA A 108 8.99 5.96 20.50
C ALA A 108 9.95 5.77 19.30
N LEU A 109 10.85 4.78 19.36
CA LEU A 109 11.71 4.43 18.24
C LEU A 109 10.95 3.74 17.09
N ALA A 110 9.94 2.92 17.40
CA ALA A 110 9.05 2.36 16.39
C ALA A 110 8.23 3.47 15.70
N ASP A 111 7.74 4.45 16.46
CA ASP A 111 7.07 5.64 15.92
C ASP A 111 8.02 6.48 15.06
N GLU A 112 9.29 6.59 15.45
CA GLU A 112 10.30 7.30 14.65
C GLU A 112 10.60 6.58 13.33
N LEU A 113 10.67 5.25 13.35
CA LEU A 113 10.77 4.44 12.13
C LEU A 113 9.59 4.70 11.18
N ASP A 114 8.38 4.81 11.73
CA ASP A 114 7.18 5.18 10.98
C ASP A 114 7.27 6.61 10.43
N ASN A 115 7.78 7.58 11.19
CA ASN A 115 8.01 8.94 10.71
C ASN A 115 9.02 8.98 9.56
N LEU A 116 10.17 8.31 9.70
CA LEU A 116 11.19 8.22 8.66
C LEU A 116 10.63 7.57 7.39
N GLY A 117 9.84 6.51 7.54
CA GLY A 117 9.20 5.81 6.43
C GLY A 117 8.16 6.65 5.68
N ASN A 118 7.35 7.42 6.42
CA ASN A 118 6.23 8.16 5.86
C ASN A 118 6.58 9.59 5.41
N ASN A 119 7.55 10.24 6.04
CA ASN A 119 7.86 11.66 5.88
C ASN A 119 9.25 11.94 5.30
N SER A 120 9.99 10.93 4.82
CA SER A 120 11.28 11.14 4.14
C SER A 120 11.10 12.01 2.90
N SER A 121 11.58 13.26 2.97
CA SER A 121 11.47 14.25 1.91
C SER A 121 12.51 13.99 0.80
N LEU A 122 12.36 12.90 0.08
CA LEU A 122 13.11 12.63 -1.15
C LEU A 122 12.60 13.60 -2.24
N ARG A 123 13.23 14.78 -2.31
CA ARG A 123 13.04 15.92 -3.24
C ARG A 123 11.74 15.95 -4.06
N GLY A 124 10.90 16.96 -3.74
CA GLY A 124 10.04 17.67 -4.70
C GLY A 124 8.65 17.08 -4.92
N SER A 125 7.65 17.73 -4.32
CA SER A 125 6.19 17.55 -4.40
C SER A 125 5.55 16.44 -3.55
N GLU A 126 4.83 16.91 -2.54
CA GLU A 126 3.93 16.19 -1.63
C GLU A 126 4.63 15.11 -0.80
N SER A 127 4.13 14.90 0.42
CA SER A 127 4.49 13.76 1.26
C SER A 127 4.15 12.47 0.50
N ARG A 128 5.06 12.04 -0.37
CA ARG A 128 5.02 10.75 -1.03
C ARG A 128 5.38 9.73 0.03
N LYS A 129 4.37 9.45 0.87
CA LYS A 129 4.24 8.23 1.66
C LYS A 129 4.73 7.13 0.74
N LEU A 130 5.90 6.59 1.04
CA LEU A 130 6.25 5.29 0.54
C LEU A 130 5.04 4.44 0.97
N LEU A 131 4.33 3.87 0.00
CA LEU A 131 3.11 3.12 0.25
C LEU A 131 3.37 1.63 0.04
N PHE A 132 2.65 0.81 0.81
CA PHE A 132 2.83 -0.62 0.99
C PHE A 132 2.77 -1.42 -0.32
N ASP A 133 3.58 -2.48 -0.43
CA ASP A 133 3.33 -3.60 -1.34
C ASP A 133 2.17 -4.41 -0.75
N ALA A 134 0.94 -3.94 -0.96
CA ALA A 134 -0.25 -4.68 -0.60
C ALA A 134 -0.75 -5.45 -1.83
N GLY A 135 0.07 -6.37 -2.33
CA GLY A 135 -0.42 -7.34 -3.29
C GLY A 135 -1.53 -8.23 -2.72
N GLN A 136 -1.78 -8.22 -1.40
CA GLN A 136 -2.69 -9.14 -0.70
C GLN A 136 -3.64 -8.41 0.26
N LEU A 137 -4.94 -8.62 0.11
CA LEU A 137 -5.99 -8.03 0.95
C LEU A 137 -6.97 -9.12 1.43
N ASP A 138 -7.23 -9.15 2.73
CA ASP A 138 -8.24 -9.97 3.37
C ASP A 138 -9.33 -9.06 3.98
N VAL A 139 -10.59 -9.29 3.62
CA VAL A 139 -11.73 -8.54 4.16
C VAL A 139 -12.69 -9.49 4.86
N ILE A 140 -13.06 -9.16 6.10
CA ILE A 140 -13.98 -9.94 6.93
C ILE A 140 -15.22 -9.11 7.18
N TRP A 141 -16.37 -9.59 6.71
CA TRP A 141 -17.68 -9.01 7.00
C TRP A 141 -18.27 -9.69 8.23
N VAL A 142 -18.64 -8.91 9.24
CA VAL A 142 -19.40 -9.35 10.40
C VAL A 142 -20.79 -8.77 10.25
N VAL A 143 -21.77 -9.61 9.97
CA VAL A 143 -23.09 -9.21 9.47
C VAL A 143 -24.19 -9.60 10.45
N ASP A 144 -24.94 -8.59 10.85
CA ASP A 144 -26.16 -8.75 11.61
C ASP A 144 -27.24 -9.42 10.76
N GLN A 145 -27.86 -10.46 11.31
CA GLN A 145 -28.87 -11.28 10.63
C GLN A 145 -30.30 -10.97 11.10
N THR A 146 -30.54 -9.82 11.73
CA THR A 146 -31.90 -9.41 12.10
C THR A 146 -32.76 -9.05 10.90
N VAL A 147 -34.07 -9.07 11.11
CA VAL A 147 -35.07 -8.87 10.04
C VAL A 147 -34.93 -7.50 9.39
N THR A 148 -34.49 -6.50 10.15
CA THR A 148 -34.21 -5.14 9.71
C THR A 148 -33.00 -5.05 8.77
N MET A 149 -32.14 -6.07 8.72
CA MET A 149 -30.93 -6.10 7.90
C MET A 149 -31.10 -6.63 6.47
N GLY A 150 -32.31 -7.05 6.08
CA GLY A 150 -32.54 -7.64 4.77
C GLY A 150 -32.16 -6.74 3.58
N SER A 151 -32.41 -5.44 3.65
CA SER A 151 -32.03 -4.48 2.58
C SER A 151 -30.52 -4.26 2.52
N SER A 152 -29.85 -4.16 3.68
CA SER A 152 -28.40 -4.04 3.78
C SER A 152 -27.68 -5.27 3.20
N ILE A 153 -28.16 -6.47 3.53
CA ILE A 153 -27.61 -7.73 3.01
C ILE A 153 -27.78 -7.80 1.48
N ALA A 154 -28.95 -7.41 0.95
CA ALA A 154 -29.18 -7.35 -0.50
C ALA A 154 -28.25 -6.36 -1.21
N SER A 155 -27.90 -5.26 -0.54
CA SER A 155 -26.96 -4.25 -1.03
C SER A 155 -25.53 -4.81 -1.15
N ILE A 156 -25.08 -5.59 -0.16
CA ILE A 156 -23.78 -6.30 -0.22
C ILE A 156 -23.75 -7.28 -1.39
N ILE A 157 -24.80 -8.10 -1.53
CA ILE A 157 -24.91 -9.09 -2.62
C ILE A 157 -24.79 -8.42 -3.99
N THR A 158 -25.45 -7.27 -4.15
CA THR A 158 -25.48 -6.54 -5.42
C THR A 158 -24.12 -5.90 -5.75
N ALA A 159 -23.41 -5.34 -4.77
CA ALA A 159 -22.15 -4.63 -5.03
C ALA A 159 -20.90 -5.52 -5.01
N ALA A 160 -20.98 -6.73 -4.45
CA ALA A 160 -19.82 -7.62 -4.33
C ALA A 160 -19.09 -7.84 -5.67
N PRO A 161 -19.75 -8.11 -6.81
CA PRO A 161 -19.06 -8.25 -8.09
C PRO A 161 -18.21 -7.02 -8.48
N ASP A 162 -18.76 -5.82 -8.33
CA ASP A 162 -18.09 -4.57 -8.69
C ASP A 162 -16.89 -4.28 -7.78
N MET A 163 -17.03 -4.57 -6.48
CA MET A 163 -15.93 -4.45 -5.51
C MET A 163 -14.77 -5.39 -5.85
N PHE A 164 -15.05 -6.69 -6.11
CA PHE A 164 -14.02 -7.65 -6.52
C PHE A 164 -13.33 -7.20 -7.81
N ALA A 165 -14.09 -6.72 -8.80
CA ALA A 165 -13.54 -6.24 -10.06
C ALA A 165 -12.64 -5.01 -9.87
N LEU A 166 -13.06 -4.05 -9.05
CA LEU A 166 -12.31 -2.81 -8.79
C LEU A 166 -11.02 -3.09 -8.01
N LEU A 167 -11.07 -3.93 -6.98
CA LEU A 167 -9.88 -4.30 -6.20
C LEU A 167 -8.91 -5.15 -7.02
N ALA A 168 -9.40 -6.07 -7.84
CA ALA A 168 -8.57 -6.81 -8.78
C ALA A 168 -7.91 -5.88 -9.82
N ALA A 169 -8.64 -4.88 -10.35
CA ALA A 169 -8.09 -3.89 -11.26
C ALA A 169 -7.01 -3.00 -10.61
N LYS A 170 -7.06 -2.83 -9.29
CA LYS A 170 -6.03 -2.15 -8.49
C LYS A 170 -4.83 -3.05 -8.14
N GLY A 171 -4.84 -4.32 -8.55
CA GLY A 171 -3.74 -5.26 -8.35
C GLY A 171 -3.75 -6.02 -7.02
N PHE A 172 -4.86 -5.97 -6.27
CA PHE A 172 -5.00 -6.74 -5.03
C PHE A 172 -5.36 -8.21 -5.32
N ASP A 173 -4.62 -9.14 -4.72
CA ASP A 173 -5.03 -10.53 -4.51
C ASP A 173 -6.00 -10.53 -3.30
N LEU A 174 -7.30 -10.54 -3.61
CA LEU A 174 -8.37 -10.35 -2.65
C LEU A 174 -8.90 -11.68 -2.12
N ARG A 175 -9.12 -11.77 -0.79
CA ARG A 175 -9.97 -12.78 -0.18
C ARG A 175 -11.00 -12.13 0.72
N MET A 176 -12.24 -12.60 0.70
CA MET A 176 -13.33 -12.05 1.50
C MET A 176 -14.10 -13.14 2.23
N GLY A 177 -14.38 -12.94 3.51
CA GLY A 177 -15.23 -13.82 4.31
C GLY A 177 -16.43 -13.09 4.86
N VAL A 178 -17.48 -13.84 5.19
CA VAL A 178 -18.65 -13.34 5.90
C VAL A 178 -18.91 -14.18 7.16
N VAL A 179 -19.27 -13.49 8.23
CA VAL A 179 -19.60 -14.03 9.54
C VAL A 179 -20.95 -13.45 9.93
N GLY A 180 -21.99 -14.27 9.89
CA GLY A 180 -23.31 -13.87 10.39
C GLY A 180 -23.42 -14.05 11.91
N PHE A 181 -24.11 -13.15 12.60
CA PHE A 181 -24.41 -13.30 14.03
C PHE A 181 -25.90 -13.13 14.36
N ARG A 182 -26.36 -13.88 15.37
CA ARG A 182 -27.72 -13.86 15.95
C ARG A 182 -27.71 -14.62 17.28
N ASN A 183 -28.30 -14.12 18.39
CA ASN A 183 -28.25 -14.82 19.69
C ASN A 183 -29.46 -15.74 19.98
N GLY A 184 -29.16 -16.89 20.60
CA GLY A 184 -30.05 -17.74 21.40
C GLY A 184 -29.35 -18.29 22.66
N ALA A 185 -29.65 -17.69 23.82
CA ALA A 185 -29.49 -18.12 25.23
C ALA A 185 -28.07 -18.36 25.84
N GLY A 186 -27.59 -17.38 26.65
CA GLY A 186 -26.64 -17.61 27.75
C GLY A 186 -26.01 -16.35 28.39
N PRO A 187 -26.04 -16.15 29.73
CA PRO A 187 -25.57 -14.96 30.43
C PRO A 187 -24.09 -15.08 30.89
N PHE A 188 -23.34 -13.98 30.88
CA PHE A 188 -21.91 -13.93 31.20
C PHE A 188 -21.52 -14.44 32.60
N GLY A 189 -20.40 -15.17 32.67
CA GLY A 189 -19.57 -15.45 33.86
C GLY A 189 -18.42 -16.45 33.56
N PRO A 190 -17.18 -16.27 34.06
CA PRO A 190 -15.99 -16.91 33.52
C PRO A 190 -15.80 -18.33 34.09
N SER A 191 -16.26 -19.35 33.37
CA SER A 191 -15.66 -20.69 33.36
C SER A 191 -16.46 -21.61 32.46
N SER A 192 -15.79 -22.07 31.40
CA SER A 192 -16.18 -23.16 30.51
C SER A 192 -17.17 -22.81 29.39
N PRO A 193 -16.93 -23.35 28.17
CA PRO A 193 -17.55 -22.91 26.93
C PRO A 193 -18.91 -23.58 26.70
N PRO A 194 -19.97 -22.83 26.36
CA PRO A 194 -21.15 -23.45 25.77
C PRO A 194 -21.66 -22.69 24.54
N GLY A 195 -21.78 -23.43 23.43
CA GLY A 195 -22.72 -23.13 22.36
C GLY A 195 -22.21 -22.13 21.34
N SER A 196 -21.41 -22.63 20.40
CA SER A 196 -20.91 -21.92 19.21
C SER A 196 -21.97 -21.03 18.54
N PRO A 197 -21.76 -19.70 18.48
CA PRO A 197 -22.54 -18.75 17.66
C PRO A 197 -22.38 -18.92 16.14
N PHE A 198 -22.16 -20.14 15.65
CA PHE A 198 -21.80 -20.42 14.26
C PHE A 198 -22.65 -21.53 13.66
N ASN A 199 -23.95 -21.31 13.49
CA ASN A 199 -24.75 -22.10 12.55
C ASN A 199 -24.86 -21.41 11.19
N ALA A 200 -23.71 -21.31 10.53
CA ALA A 200 -23.59 -21.25 9.08
C ALA A 200 -22.13 -21.58 8.74
N ILE A 201 -21.85 -22.89 8.68
CA ILE A 201 -20.59 -23.45 8.23
C ILE A 201 -20.94 -24.37 7.06
N THR A 202 -20.07 -24.43 6.05
CA THR A 202 -19.94 -25.61 5.18
C THR A 202 -19.87 -26.89 6.01
N ALA A 203 -20.24 -28.03 5.44
CA ALA A 203 -20.41 -29.31 6.16
C ALA A 203 -19.17 -29.85 6.91
N ASP A 204 -18.02 -29.17 6.85
CA ASP A 204 -16.71 -29.56 7.41
C ASP A 204 -16.22 -28.71 8.60
N GLY A 205 -16.99 -27.73 9.08
CA GLY A 205 -16.54 -26.88 10.19
C GLY A 205 -15.61 -25.72 9.78
N SER A 206 -15.25 -25.56 8.51
CA SER A 206 -14.33 -24.50 8.07
C SER A 206 -15.05 -23.21 7.64
N ARG A 207 -14.49 -22.06 8.05
CA ARG A 207 -14.81 -20.74 7.49
C ARG A 207 -13.66 -20.37 6.55
N THR A 208 -13.94 -20.21 5.27
CA THR A 208 -12.91 -19.91 4.26
C THR A 208 -13.07 -18.48 3.75
N LEU A 209 -11.94 -17.79 3.54
CA LEU A 209 -11.96 -16.52 2.83
C LEU A 209 -12.06 -16.82 1.33
N GLN A 210 -13.09 -16.28 0.68
CA GLN A 210 -13.40 -16.50 -0.73
C GLN A 210 -12.58 -15.58 -1.63
N SER A 211 -11.91 -16.14 -2.63
CA SER A 211 -11.20 -15.37 -3.66
C SER A 211 -12.06 -15.05 -4.89
N SER A 212 -13.33 -15.48 -4.90
CA SER A 212 -14.26 -15.21 -6.01
C SER A 212 -15.53 -14.53 -5.51
N SER A 213 -16.01 -13.55 -6.28
CA SER A 213 -17.26 -12.83 -5.97
C SER A 213 -18.47 -13.77 -5.94
N GLY A 214 -18.51 -14.79 -6.80
CA GLY A 214 -19.60 -15.78 -6.84
C GLY A 214 -19.68 -16.61 -5.56
N SER A 215 -18.53 -17.10 -5.05
CA SER A 215 -18.48 -17.82 -3.77
C SER A 215 -18.85 -16.91 -2.60
N PHE A 216 -18.35 -15.67 -2.58
CA PHE A 216 -18.69 -14.71 -1.53
C PHE A 216 -20.19 -14.37 -1.53
N VAL A 217 -20.78 -14.10 -2.70
CA VAL A 217 -22.22 -13.85 -2.83
C VAL A 217 -23.05 -15.04 -2.36
N ALA A 218 -22.62 -16.27 -2.66
CA ALA A 218 -23.29 -17.47 -2.19
C ALA A 218 -23.28 -17.55 -0.65
N ASP A 219 -22.14 -17.25 -0.01
CA ASP A 219 -22.01 -17.24 1.44
C ASP A 219 -22.92 -16.16 2.07
N VAL A 220 -22.92 -14.93 1.54
CA VAL A 220 -23.80 -13.85 2.02
C VAL A 220 -25.29 -14.18 1.82
N SER A 221 -25.64 -14.82 0.71
CA SER A 221 -27.03 -15.22 0.42
C SER A 221 -27.52 -16.37 1.33
N SER A 222 -26.60 -17.10 1.95
CA SER A 222 -26.91 -18.20 2.87
C SER A 222 -27.23 -17.74 4.30
N LEU A 223 -27.03 -16.45 4.60
CA LEU A 223 -27.32 -15.87 5.91
C LEU A 223 -28.82 -16.00 6.24
N ILE A 224 -29.13 -16.64 7.37
CA ILE A 224 -30.52 -16.88 7.79
C ILE A 224 -31.01 -15.67 8.58
N ILE A 225 -31.92 -14.89 7.97
CA ILE A 225 -32.52 -13.72 8.60
C ILE A 225 -33.54 -14.14 9.68
N GLY A 226 -33.45 -13.58 10.88
CA GLY A 226 -34.48 -13.75 11.93
C GLY A 226 -34.21 -12.94 13.19
N GLY A 227 -35.17 -12.89 14.12
CA GLY A 227 -35.05 -12.07 15.34
C GLY A 227 -34.12 -12.64 16.41
N GLY A 228 -33.48 -11.79 17.21
CA GLY A 228 -32.59 -12.14 18.32
C GLY A 228 -32.03 -10.90 19.03
N VAL A 229 -31.16 -11.12 20.03
CA VAL A 229 -30.35 -10.05 20.66
C VAL A 229 -29.09 -9.84 19.81
N GLU A 230 -28.69 -8.59 19.62
CA GLU A 230 -27.61 -8.16 18.72
C GLU A 230 -26.37 -7.78 19.54
N ARG A 231 -25.28 -8.57 19.44
CA ARG A 231 -24.01 -8.29 20.14
C ARG A 231 -22.85 -8.19 19.15
N GLY A 232 -22.83 -7.11 18.37
CA GLY A 232 -21.87 -6.93 17.27
C GLY A 232 -20.40 -6.97 17.72
N LEU A 233 -20.07 -6.41 18.89
CA LEU A 233 -18.71 -6.43 19.42
C LEU A 233 -18.22 -7.84 19.76
N ASP A 234 -19.07 -8.65 20.41
CA ASP A 234 -18.76 -10.06 20.72
C ASP A 234 -18.57 -10.86 19.42
N ALA A 235 -19.41 -10.61 18.41
CA ALA A 235 -19.32 -11.26 17.11
C ALA A 235 -18.01 -10.93 16.37
N CYS A 236 -17.55 -9.68 16.43
CA CYS A 236 -16.24 -9.27 15.89
C CYS A 236 -15.10 -10.05 16.56
N MET A 237 -15.13 -10.16 17.88
CA MET A 237 -14.10 -10.88 18.64
C MET A 237 -14.10 -12.38 18.34
N GLU A 238 -15.29 -12.98 18.26
CA GLU A 238 -15.43 -14.38 17.92
C GLU A 238 -14.95 -14.68 16.49
N ALA A 239 -15.22 -13.78 15.54
CA ALA A 239 -14.72 -13.89 14.17
C ALA A 239 -13.20 -13.98 14.13
N ILE A 240 -12.50 -13.20 14.97
CA ILE A 240 -11.03 -13.20 15.08
C ILE A 240 -10.53 -14.45 15.81
N TYR A 241 -11.20 -14.88 16.87
CA TYR A 241 -10.77 -16.02 17.68
C TYR A 241 -11.16 -17.39 17.11
N ALA A 242 -11.96 -17.44 16.04
CA ALA A 242 -12.29 -18.68 15.37
C ALA A 242 -11.03 -19.34 14.78
N THR A 243 -10.70 -20.55 15.25
CA THR A 243 -9.49 -21.31 14.81
C THR A 243 -9.34 -21.38 13.28
N PRO A 244 -10.40 -21.62 12.48
CA PRO A 244 -10.28 -21.65 11.02
C PRO A 244 -9.92 -20.28 10.43
N MET A 245 -10.48 -19.19 10.96
CA MET A 245 -10.20 -17.83 10.49
C MET A 245 -8.75 -17.44 10.78
N GLN A 246 -8.27 -17.73 11.99
CA GLN A 246 -6.86 -17.52 12.35
C GLN A 246 -5.92 -18.29 11.44
N ALA A 247 -6.24 -19.54 11.10
CA ALA A 247 -5.45 -20.32 10.16
C ALA A 247 -5.39 -19.68 8.76
N GLN A 248 -6.52 -19.15 8.27
CA GLN A 248 -6.58 -18.45 6.97
C GLN A 248 -5.80 -17.12 6.99
N MET A 249 -5.91 -16.35 8.07
CA MET A 249 -5.18 -15.10 8.26
C MET A 249 -3.66 -15.34 8.41
N ASN A 250 -3.28 -16.37 9.16
CA ASN A 250 -1.88 -16.78 9.33
C ASN A 250 -1.25 -17.33 8.04
N ALA A 251 -2.06 -17.87 7.12
CA ALA A 251 -1.57 -18.30 5.81
C ALA A 251 -1.10 -17.13 4.91
N ARG A 252 -1.56 -15.89 5.20
CA ARG A 252 -1.07 -14.67 4.55
C ARG A 252 -0.61 -13.68 5.63
N PRO A 253 0.59 -13.86 6.20
CA PRO A 253 1.08 -13.02 7.28
C PRO A 253 1.20 -11.54 6.88
N ASN A 254 1.45 -11.28 5.60
CA ASN A 254 1.67 -9.95 5.03
C ASN A 254 0.40 -9.34 4.39
N ALA A 255 -0.75 -10.01 4.46
CA ALA A 255 -1.99 -9.45 3.91
C ALA A 255 -2.46 -8.26 4.76
N GLN A 256 -2.94 -7.22 4.07
CA GLN A 256 -3.73 -6.19 4.72
C GLN A 256 -5.06 -6.79 5.15
N ARG A 257 -5.54 -6.40 6.33
CA ARG A 257 -6.77 -6.95 6.89
C ARG A 257 -7.76 -5.84 7.16
N VAL A 258 -9.01 -6.06 6.78
CA VAL A 258 -10.10 -5.16 7.06
C VAL A 258 -11.26 -5.96 7.65
N MET A 259 -11.78 -5.50 8.78
CA MET A 259 -13.03 -5.97 9.34
C MET A 259 -14.10 -4.92 9.13
N ILE A 260 -15.27 -5.36 8.69
CA ILE A 260 -16.43 -4.51 8.46
C ILE A 260 -17.59 -5.08 9.27
N LEU A 261 -18.02 -4.34 10.28
CA LEU A 261 -19.22 -4.64 11.04
C LEU A 261 -20.43 -4.01 10.34
N LEU A 262 -21.41 -4.82 9.98
CA LEU A 262 -22.73 -4.38 9.58
C LEU A 262 -23.72 -4.72 10.69
N SER A 263 -24.29 -3.71 11.33
CA SER A 263 -25.35 -3.87 12.34
C SER A 263 -26.19 -2.59 12.41
N ASP A 264 -27.48 -2.74 12.71
CA ASP A 264 -28.37 -1.65 13.12
C ASP A 264 -28.57 -1.56 14.64
N ALA A 265 -27.85 -2.40 15.38
CA ALA A 265 -27.84 -2.44 16.84
C ALA A 265 -26.86 -1.43 17.44
N ASP A 266 -27.11 -1.04 18.69
CA ASP A 266 -26.12 -0.41 19.55
C ASP A 266 -25.11 -1.46 20.08
N SER A 267 -23.86 -1.09 20.33
CA SER A 267 -22.82 -1.99 20.87
C SER A 267 -23.10 -2.52 22.27
N ASP A 268 -24.01 -1.88 23.00
CA ASP A 268 -24.41 -2.26 24.35
C ASP A 268 -25.69 -3.09 24.44
N ASP A 269 -26.32 -3.45 23.31
CA ASP A 269 -27.66 -4.02 23.35
C ASP A 269 -27.67 -5.47 23.86
N ASN A 270 -27.89 -5.60 25.16
CA ASN A 270 -28.19 -6.85 25.83
C ASN A 270 -29.69 -7.21 25.78
N GLY A 271 -30.44 -6.62 24.85
CA GLY A 271 -31.82 -6.93 24.52
C GLY A 271 -32.86 -5.96 25.10
N ASP A 272 -32.60 -4.65 25.18
CA ASP A 272 -33.62 -3.69 25.62
C ASP A 272 -33.76 -2.51 24.64
N VAL A 273 -34.88 -2.52 23.91
CA VAL A 273 -35.34 -1.40 23.07
C VAL A 273 -35.82 -0.25 23.95
N GLY A 274 -34.88 0.53 24.48
CA GLY A 274 -35.17 1.75 25.24
C GLY A 274 -33.91 2.46 25.74
N ALA A 275 -33.77 3.73 25.35
CA ALA A 275 -32.87 4.77 25.86
C ALA A 275 -31.66 4.31 26.70
N ASN A 276 -30.46 4.27 26.10
CA ASN A 276 -29.13 4.11 26.73
C ASN A 276 -29.20 3.68 28.20
N ASN A 277 -29.47 2.41 28.42
CA ASN A 277 -29.63 1.83 29.74
C ASN A 277 -28.28 1.66 30.47
N GLY A 278 -27.36 2.61 30.37
CA GLY A 278 -26.21 2.78 31.27
C GLY A 278 -25.23 1.61 31.40
N ILE A 279 -25.39 0.52 30.64
CA ILE A 279 -24.40 -0.54 30.53
C ILE A 279 -23.50 -0.14 29.37
N ASN A 280 -22.72 0.93 29.57
CA ASN A 280 -21.57 1.22 28.73
C ASN A 280 -20.85 -0.11 28.47
N THR A 281 -20.60 -0.49 27.22
CA THR A 281 -19.47 -1.39 26.96
C THR A 281 -18.32 -0.80 27.74
N THR A 282 -17.79 -1.54 28.71
CA THR A 282 -16.81 -0.93 29.62
C THR A 282 -15.66 -0.42 28.74
N ALA A 283 -15.07 0.74 29.05
CA ALA A 283 -13.92 1.25 28.28
C ALA A 283 -12.81 0.17 28.10
N VAL A 284 -12.77 -0.78 29.04
CA VAL A 284 -11.97 -2.00 29.02
C VAL A 284 -12.32 -2.94 27.85
N GLN A 285 -13.59 -3.23 27.58
CA GLN A 285 -14.01 -4.08 26.45
C GLN A 285 -13.69 -3.44 25.10
N ARG A 286 -13.92 -2.12 24.96
CA ARG A 286 -13.55 -1.40 23.73
C ARG A 286 -12.04 -1.40 23.50
N GLN A 287 -11.27 -1.14 24.56
CA GLN A 287 -9.80 -1.22 24.48
C GLN A 287 -9.33 -2.64 24.13
N PHE A 288 -9.93 -3.68 24.71
CA PHE A 288 -9.59 -5.07 24.39
C PHE A 288 -9.84 -5.40 22.91
N VAL A 289 -10.92 -4.87 22.32
CA VAL A 289 -11.19 -5.04 20.89
C VAL A 289 -10.18 -4.28 20.04
N VAL A 290 -9.87 -3.02 20.38
CA VAL A 290 -8.82 -2.24 19.71
C VAL A 290 -7.48 -2.98 19.76
N ASP A 291 -7.05 -3.43 20.95
CA ASP A 291 -5.80 -4.17 21.14
C ASP A 291 -5.77 -5.45 20.29
N THR A 292 -6.91 -6.14 20.20
CA THR A 292 -7.01 -7.35 19.38
C THR A 292 -6.94 -7.03 17.90
N LEU A 293 -7.68 -6.04 17.42
CA LEU A 293 -7.64 -5.60 16.01
C LEU A 293 -6.23 -5.15 15.61
N ASP A 294 -5.56 -4.40 16.48
CA ASP A 294 -4.18 -3.95 16.27
C ASP A 294 -3.17 -5.09 16.30
N SER A 295 -3.36 -6.09 17.17
CA SER A 295 -2.51 -7.30 17.18
C SER A 295 -2.57 -8.09 15.87
N TRP A 296 -3.69 -8.00 15.15
CA TRP A 296 -3.89 -8.61 13.83
C TRP A 296 -3.64 -7.65 12.66
N ASN A 297 -3.19 -6.43 12.94
CA ASN A 297 -2.96 -5.38 11.94
C ASN A 297 -4.20 -5.15 11.05
N MET A 298 -5.38 -5.08 11.68
CA MET A 298 -6.66 -5.10 11.00
C MET A 298 -7.39 -3.76 11.13
N ALA A 299 -7.72 -3.14 10.01
CA ALA A 299 -8.55 -1.94 9.98
C ALA A 299 -9.99 -2.29 10.35
N PHE A 300 -10.73 -1.35 10.95
CA PHE A 300 -12.11 -1.59 11.40
C PHE A 300 -13.08 -0.55 10.86
N PHE A 301 -14.10 -1.02 10.15
CA PHE A 301 -15.17 -0.18 9.64
C PHE A 301 -16.52 -0.61 10.14
N VAL A 302 -17.41 0.37 10.24
CA VAL A 302 -18.77 0.18 10.72
C VAL A 302 -19.71 0.66 9.64
N ALA A 303 -20.44 -0.27 9.06
CA ALA A 303 -21.42 -0.05 8.02
C ALA A 303 -22.81 0.08 8.65
N ASN A 304 -23.35 1.30 8.66
CA ASN A 304 -24.69 1.55 9.19
C ASN A 304 -25.67 1.65 8.03
N ASN A 305 -26.88 1.11 8.20
CA ASN A 305 -28.00 1.47 7.36
C ASN A 305 -28.85 2.52 8.06
N ILE A 306 -29.21 3.58 7.34
CA ILE A 306 -30.29 4.48 7.74
C ILE A 306 -31.55 3.62 7.75
N ARG A 307 -31.98 3.15 8.92
CA ARG A 307 -33.28 2.48 9.10
C ARG A 307 -34.35 3.28 8.34
N GLU A 308 -34.98 2.68 7.32
CA GLU A 308 -36.11 3.31 6.62
C GLU A 308 -37.18 3.67 7.67
N GLY A 309 -37.25 4.96 8.04
CA GLY A 309 -38.18 5.49 9.04
C GLY A 309 -37.58 5.96 10.38
N ALA A 310 -36.27 5.85 10.63
CA ALA A 310 -35.62 6.48 11.79
C ALA A 310 -34.39 7.29 11.35
N PRO A 311 -34.56 8.57 10.95
CA PRO A 311 -33.51 9.31 10.22
C PRO A 311 -32.27 9.72 11.05
N ASN A 312 -32.17 9.36 12.34
CA ASN A 312 -31.14 9.89 13.23
C ASN A 312 -30.97 8.99 14.47
N LEU A 313 -30.67 7.70 14.29
CA LEU A 313 -29.93 7.02 15.35
C LEU A 313 -28.45 7.29 15.03
N PRO A 314 -27.72 8.02 15.89
CA PRO A 314 -26.32 8.31 15.63
C PRO A 314 -25.60 6.97 15.41
N ALA A 315 -24.67 6.93 14.46
CA ALA A 315 -23.68 5.87 14.43
C ALA A 315 -23.22 5.66 15.87
N ASP A 316 -23.40 4.43 16.39
CA ASP A 316 -23.10 4.18 17.79
C ASP A 316 -21.70 4.74 18.09
N ALA A 317 -21.67 5.61 19.10
CA ALA A 317 -20.48 6.33 19.50
C ALA A 317 -19.36 5.35 19.87
N ASP A 318 -19.70 4.17 20.36
CA ASP A 318 -18.75 3.14 20.77
C ASP A 318 -18.10 2.43 19.57
N TYR A 319 -18.86 2.04 18.54
CA TYR A 319 -18.27 1.49 17.32
C TYR A 319 -17.42 2.52 16.57
N THR A 320 -17.86 3.78 16.54
CA THR A 320 -17.12 4.88 15.94
C THR A 320 -15.86 5.22 16.74
N ASP A 321 -15.92 5.16 18.08
CA ASP A 321 -14.77 5.29 18.98
C ASP A 321 -13.73 4.20 18.72
N ILE A 322 -14.14 2.93 18.68
CA ILE A 322 -13.25 1.80 18.33
C ILE A 322 -12.61 2.03 16.96
N ALA A 323 -13.41 2.31 15.93
CA ALA A 323 -12.92 2.54 14.57
C ALA A 323 -11.91 3.69 14.48
N SER A 324 -12.06 4.72 15.32
CA SER A 324 -11.11 5.84 15.39
C SER A 324 -9.82 5.53 16.17
N ARG A 325 -9.85 4.51 17.04
CA ARG A 325 -8.74 4.13 17.93
C ARG A 325 -7.85 3.03 17.38
N VAL A 326 -8.35 2.25 16.42
CA VAL A 326 -7.59 1.20 15.73
C VAL A 326 -6.43 1.82 14.95
N ALA A 327 -5.20 1.39 15.26
CA ALA A 327 -3.97 1.90 14.64
C ALA A 327 -3.88 1.56 13.16
N ALA A 328 -4.51 0.46 12.72
CA ALA A 328 -4.68 0.12 11.30
C ALA A 328 -5.73 0.97 10.57
N GLY A 329 -6.31 1.96 11.24
CA GLY A 329 -7.33 2.87 10.72
C GLY A 329 -8.71 2.26 10.60
N GLY A 330 -9.68 3.13 10.37
CA GLY A 330 -11.08 2.75 10.42
C GLY A 330 -12.01 3.94 10.25
N GLY A 331 -13.31 3.65 10.25
CA GLY A 331 -14.34 4.68 10.24
C GLY A 331 -15.73 4.14 10.02
N SER A 332 -16.70 5.05 9.92
CA SER A 332 -18.06 4.70 9.49
C SER A 332 -18.16 4.70 7.97
N MET A 333 -18.98 3.81 7.41
CA MET A 333 -19.32 3.73 6.01
C MET A 333 -20.83 3.61 5.81
N ASP A 334 -21.30 4.12 4.67
CA ASP A 334 -22.71 4.15 4.28
C ASP A 334 -22.99 3.15 3.17
N LEU A 335 -23.94 2.24 3.40
CA LEU A 335 -24.30 1.17 2.48
C LEU A 335 -25.21 1.62 1.32
N ASP A 336 -25.48 2.92 1.15
CA ASP A 336 -26.41 3.44 0.15
C ASP A 336 -26.24 2.79 -1.25
N VAL A 337 -27.34 2.23 -1.74
CA VAL A 337 -27.47 1.70 -3.10
C VAL A 337 -28.01 2.85 -3.93
N PRO A 338 -27.22 3.44 -4.84
CA PRO A 338 -27.71 4.56 -5.61
C PRO A 338 -28.94 4.08 -6.39
N GLY A 339 -30.05 4.81 -6.30
CA GLY A 339 -31.31 4.50 -7.00
C GLY A 339 -31.23 4.56 -8.53
N VAL A 340 -30.03 4.44 -9.10
CA VAL A 340 -29.72 4.49 -10.53
C VAL A 340 -29.07 3.16 -10.93
N PRO A 341 -29.65 2.41 -11.88
CA PRO A 341 -29.05 1.18 -12.39
C PRO A 341 -27.62 1.42 -12.91
N GLY A 342 -26.64 0.67 -12.39
CA GLY A 342 -25.23 0.75 -12.81
C GLY A 342 -24.37 1.76 -12.05
N ALA A 343 -24.88 2.40 -11.00
CA ALA A 343 -24.05 3.23 -10.13
C ALA A 343 -23.39 2.39 -9.03
N THR A 344 -22.08 2.55 -8.86
CA THR A 344 -21.31 1.89 -7.78
C THR A 344 -21.80 2.38 -6.41
N PRO A 345 -22.12 1.49 -5.46
CA PRO A 345 -22.50 1.88 -4.11
C PRO A 345 -21.44 2.71 -3.39
N ASN A 346 -21.88 3.67 -2.58
CA ASN A 346 -21.00 4.65 -1.95
C ASN A 346 -19.94 3.97 -1.06
N TRP A 347 -20.32 2.93 -0.32
CA TRP A 347 -19.38 2.13 0.46
C TRP A 347 -18.29 1.43 -0.35
N VAL A 348 -18.53 1.06 -1.62
CA VAL A 348 -17.47 0.48 -2.47
C VAL A 348 -16.38 1.52 -2.70
N ASN A 349 -16.77 2.78 -2.90
CA ASN A 349 -15.83 3.90 -2.99
C ASN A 349 -15.17 4.18 -1.64
N THR A 350 -15.90 4.12 -0.52
CA THR A 350 -15.34 4.32 0.82
C THR A 350 -14.31 3.25 1.18
N ILE A 351 -14.60 1.96 0.96
CA ILE A 351 -13.65 0.86 1.14
C ILE A 351 -12.46 1.06 0.21
N SER A 352 -12.70 1.34 -1.08
CA SER A 352 -11.62 1.52 -2.05
C SER A 352 -10.73 2.73 -1.74
N ASN A 353 -11.29 3.82 -1.21
CA ASN A 353 -10.57 5.04 -0.87
C ASN A 353 -9.83 4.90 0.47
N ALA A 354 -10.44 4.21 1.44
CA ALA A 354 -9.77 3.84 2.68
C ALA A 354 -8.61 2.88 2.40
N LEU A 355 -8.80 1.86 1.57
CA LEU A 355 -7.73 0.96 1.11
C LEU A 355 -6.65 1.69 0.29
N GLN A 356 -7.02 2.72 -0.49
CA GLN A 356 -6.05 3.61 -1.16
C GLN A 356 -5.21 4.43 -0.17
N ALA A 357 -5.71 4.74 1.02
CA ALA A 357 -4.89 5.32 2.08
C ALA A 357 -3.92 4.29 2.70
N PHE A 358 -4.12 2.99 2.45
CA PHE A 358 -3.36 1.88 3.01
C PHE A 358 -2.36 1.19 2.09
N GLY A 359 -2.39 1.28 0.75
CA GLY A 359 -1.40 0.52 -0.03
C GLY A 359 -1.63 0.46 -1.52
N GLY A 360 -0.77 1.09 -2.30
CA GLY A 360 -0.55 0.80 -3.70
C GLY A 360 0.94 0.90 -3.98
N PRO A 361 1.52 0.08 -4.87
CA PRO A 361 2.95 0.16 -5.17
C PRO A 361 3.31 1.56 -5.69
N TYR A 362 4.33 2.17 -5.09
CA TYR A 362 4.96 3.35 -5.69
C TYR A 362 5.96 2.86 -6.74
N SER A 363 5.53 2.84 -8.00
CA SER A 363 6.46 2.67 -9.11
C SER A 363 6.87 4.04 -9.64
N MET A 364 8.18 4.25 -9.75
CA MET A 364 8.74 5.41 -10.42
C MET A 364 9.46 4.92 -11.67
N SER A 365 9.20 5.57 -12.80
CA SER A 365 9.90 5.27 -14.05
C SER A 365 10.89 6.38 -14.38
N PHE A 366 12.09 5.99 -14.77
CA PHE A 366 13.09 6.88 -15.35
C PHE A 366 13.24 6.56 -16.83
N GLN A 367 13.15 7.59 -17.66
CA GLN A 367 13.50 7.50 -19.08
C GLN A 367 15.04 7.58 -19.17
N VAL A 368 15.66 6.45 -19.46
CA VAL A 368 17.12 6.24 -19.49
C VAL A 368 17.63 5.98 -20.92
N GLY A 369 16.81 6.21 -21.93
CA GLY A 369 17.22 6.23 -23.32
C GLY A 369 16.43 7.25 -24.14
N PRO A 370 16.84 7.52 -25.39
CA PRO A 370 16.26 8.56 -26.22
C PRO A 370 14.87 8.21 -26.80
N ASP A 371 14.49 6.94 -26.84
CA ASP A 371 13.33 6.46 -27.58
C ASP A 371 12.14 6.06 -26.68
N ASN A 372 10.94 6.08 -27.25
CA ASN A 372 9.71 5.69 -26.56
C ASN A 372 9.48 4.16 -26.63
N VAL A 373 10.45 3.40 -26.11
CA VAL A 373 10.43 1.94 -26.03
C VAL A 373 10.57 1.48 -24.58
N SER A 374 10.20 0.22 -24.30
CA SER A 374 10.26 -0.34 -22.94
C SER A 374 11.68 -0.45 -22.39
N GLU A 375 12.65 -0.68 -23.28
CA GLU A 375 14.06 -0.89 -23.00
C GLU A 375 14.73 0.40 -22.48
N ASP A 376 14.25 1.55 -22.94
CA ASP A 376 14.72 2.89 -22.59
C ASP A 376 14.07 3.41 -21.30
N ARG A 377 13.35 2.55 -20.59
CA ARG A 377 12.69 2.86 -19.31
C ARG A 377 13.13 1.89 -18.24
N ILE A 378 13.49 2.45 -17.09
CA ILE A 378 13.66 1.68 -15.86
C ILE A 378 12.49 2.00 -14.94
N GLU A 379 11.72 0.98 -14.63
CA GLU A 379 10.78 1.02 -13.51
C GLU A 379 11.48 0.57 -12.23
N LEU A 380 11.41 1.42 -11.21
CA LEU A 380 11.89 1.16 -9.88
C LEU A 380 10.70 0.86 -8.97
N ASN A 381 10.72 -0.35 -8.40
CA ASN A 381 9.68 -0.82 -7.50
C ASN A 381 10.28 -0.97 -6.11
N PHE A 382 9.67 -0.29 -5.15
CA PHE A 382 10.19 -0.18 -3.81
C PHE A 382 9.14 -0.51 -2.78
N LYS A 383 9.57 -1.23 -1.73
CA LYS A 383 8.75 -1.34 -0.54
C LYS A 383 9.07 -0.17 0.38
N THR A 384 8.03 0.18 1.10
CA THR A 384 8.09 1.13 2.20
C THR A 384 8.72 0.45 3.39
N VAL A 385 9.48 1.23 4.15
CA VAL A 385 10.08 0.78 5.40
C VAL A 385 9.47 1.61 6.52
N THR A 386 8.64 0.97 7.33
CA THR A 386 7.87 1.46 8.49
C THR A 386 7.81 0.33 9.50
N ALA A 387 7.47 0.60 10.75
CA ALA A 387 7.26 -0.45 11.76
C ALA A 387 6.22 -1.47 11.27
N ARG A 388 5.16 -0.98 10.61
CA ARG A 388 4.12 -1.84 10.03
C ARG A 388 4.60 -2.73 8.87
N THR A 389 5.32 -2.18 7.90
CA THR A 389 5.80 -2.96 6.73
C THR A 389 6.87 -3.97 7.07
N THR A 390 7.71 -3.63 8.05
CA THR A 390 8.78 -4.51 8.53
C THR A 390 8.27 -5.62 9.46
N GLY A 391 7.00 -5.54 9.91
CA GLY A 391 6.45 -6.43 10.92
C GLY A 391 6.99 -6.17 12.33
N LEU A 392 7.58 -5.00 12.55
CA LEU A 392 8.12 -4.59 13.85
C LEU A 392 6.97 -4.43 14.85
N SER A 393 6.88 -5.39 15.76
CA SER A 393 6.09 -5.30 16.99
C SER A 393 7.03 -5.41 18.18
N VAL A 394 6.98 -4.42 19.07
CA VAL A 394 7.88 -4.34 20.21
C VAL A 394 7.07 -4.23 21.50
N THR A 395 7.31 -5.17 22.40
CA THR A 395 6.74 -5.20 23.74
C THR A 395 7.82 -5.71 24.67
N LEU A 396 8.24 -4.88 25.62
CA LEU A 396 9.37 -5.15 26.52
C LEU A 396 8.92 -5.22 27.98
N THR A 397 7.71 -5.70 28.25
CA THR A 397 7.11 -5.70 29.59
C THR A 397 7.56 -6.87 30.47
N ASP A 398 8.09 -7.92 29.86
CA ASP A 398 8.59 -9.14 30.51
C ASP A 398 9.65 -9.83 29.63
N SER A 399 10.30 -10.87 30.15
CA SER A 399 11.38 -11.57 29.46
C SER A 399 10.90 -12.32 28.21
N THR A 400 9.64 -12.79 28.18
CA THR A 400 9.07 -13.52 27.04
C THR A 400 8.70 -12.55 25.91
N SER A 401 8.03 -11.45 26.23
CA SER A 401 7.72 -10.39 25.26
C SER A 401 8.97 -9.73 24.70
N ALA A 402 10.01 -9.52 25.52
CA ALA A 402 11.30 -9.05 25.08
C ALA A 402 12.01 -10.03 24.12
N ALA A 403 11.97 -11.34 24.41
CA ALA A 403 12.52 -12.37 23.52
C ALA A 403 11.79 -12.44 22.17
N ASN A 404 10.46 -12.27 22.17
CA ASN A 404 9.68 -12.15 20.93
C ASN A 404 10.07 -10.88 20.15
N SER A 405 10.24 -9.76 20.85
CA SER A 405 10.66 -8.49 20.25
C SER A 405 12.03 -8.58 19.57
N ILE A 406 12.98 -9.35 20.12
CA ILE A 406 14.27 -9.65 19.46
C ILE A 406 14.04 -10.29 18.08
N THR A 407 13.14 -11.28 18.00
CA THR A 407 12.83 -11.98 16.74
C THR A 407 12.14 -11.04 15.73
N ASN A 408 11.24 -10.19 16.22
CA ASN A 408 10.54 -9.21 15.39
C ASN A 408 11.51 -8.16 14.83
N VAL A 409 12.42 -7.64 15.66
CA VAL A 409 13.43 -6.67 15.23
C VAL A 409 14.41 -7.30 14.23
N GLN A 410 14.82 -8.55 14.44
CA GLN A 410 15.68 -9.26 13.48
C GLN A 410 14.99 -9.40 12.12
N SER A 411 13.70 -9.76 12.12
CA SER A 411 12.90 -9.86 10.90
C SER A 411 12.78 -8.50 10.19
N ALA A 412 12.62 -7.42 10.96
CA ALA A 412 12.59 -6.06 10.44
C ALA A 412 13.94 -5.63 9.83
N MET A 413 15.07 -5.97 10.48
CA MET A 413 16.41 -5.71 9.95
C MET A 413 16.69 -6.50 8.67
N ASP A 414 16.21 -7.74 8.58
CA ASP A 414 16.33 -8.57 7.39
C ASP A 414 15.49 -8.00 6.22
N PHE A 415 14.33 -7.41 6.52
CA PHE A 415 13.51 -6.69 5.54
C PHE A 415 14.25 -5.47 4.98
N ILE A 416 14.80 -4.60 5.84
CA ILE A 416 15.58 -3.43 5.40
C ILE A 416 16.79 -3.87 4.57
N SER A 417 17.47 -4.93 5.00
CA SER A 417 18.63 -5.47 4.28
C SER A 417 18.27 -5.95 2.87
N GLN A 418 17.10 -6.57 2.70
CA GLN A 418 16.58 -6.93 1.38
C GLN A 418 16.28 -5.70 0.51
N GLU A 419 15.63 -4.68 1.07
CA GLU A 419 15.33 -3.44 0.32
C GLU A 419 16.59 -2.67 -0.09
N ARG A 420 17.63 -2.67 0.76
CA ARG A 420 18.95 -2.12 0.42
C ARG A 420 19.65 -2.94 -0.66
N ALA A 421 19.54 -4.26 -0.63
CA ALA A 421 20.08 -5.11 -1.69
C ALA A 421 19.41 -4.84 -3.05
N ILE A 422 18.08 -4.67 -3.06
CA ILE A 422 17.32 -4.27 -4.26
C ILE A 422 17.77 -2.89 -4.76
N THR A 423 17.94 -1.92 -3.85
CA THR A 423 18.46 -0.58 -4.19
C THR A 423 19.85 -0.66 -4.82
N GLY A 424 20.74 -1.49 -4.25
CA GLY A 424 22.07 -1.76 -4.80
C GLY A 424 22.02 -2.38 -6.19
N ALA A 425 21.12 -3.34 -6.42
CA ALA A 425 20.94 -3.95 -7.73
C ALA A 425 20.49 -2.91 -8.77
N TYR A 426 19.57 -2.01 -8.42
CA TYR A 426 19.17 -0.91 -9.30
C TYR A 426 20.31 0.08 -9.56
N MET A 427 21.10 0.45 -8.55
CA MET A 427 22.28 1.30 -8.76
C MET A 427 23.26 0.67 -9.75
N ASN A 428 23.58 -0.63 -9.60
CA ASN A 428 24.47 -1.35 -10.51
C ASN A 428 23.92 -1.39 -11.95
N ARG A 429 22.60 -1.61 -12.11
CA ARG A 429 21.95 -1.60 -13.43
C ARG A 429 22.03 -0.21 -14.07
N ILE A 430 21.80 0.84 -13.30
CA ILE A 430 21.85 2.22 -13.77
C ILE A 430 23.29 2.62 -14.14
N GLU A 431 24.28 2.20 -13.36
CA GLU A 431 25.70 2.41 -13.70
C GLU A 431 26.10 1.70 -15.01
N ALA A 432 25.58 0.50 -15.28
CA ALA A 432 25.78 -0.16 -16.57
C ALA A 432 25.18 0.67 -17.73
N ILE A 433 23.97 1.20 -17.55
CA ILE A 433 23.31 2.03 -18.56
C ILE A 433 24.05 3.36 -18.79
N ILE A 434 24.61 3.98 -17.74
CA ILE A 434 25.48 5.16 -17.89
C ILE A 434 26.67 4.85 -18.80
N ASN A 435 27.31 3.70 -18.61
CA ASN A 435 28.45 3.30 -19.43
C ASN A 435 28.03 3.06 -20.89
N ASP A 436 26.88 2.41 -21.10
CA ASP A 436 26.33 2.14 -22.44
C ASP A 436 25.95 3.44 -23.16
N LEU A 437 25.20 4.34 -22.51
CA LEU A 437 24.85 5.66 -23.04
C LEU A 437 26.09 6.52 -23.31
N THR A 438 27.12 6.42 -22.47
CA THR A 438 28.39 7.13 -22.67
C THR A 438 29.11 6.62 -23.91
N ALA A 439 29.16 5.30 -24.11
CA ALA A 439 29.74 4.70 -25.30
C ALA A 439 28.94 5.09 -26.56
N GLU A 440 27.61 5.07 -26.47
CA GLU A 440 26.73 5.49 -27.56
C GLU A 440 26.88 6.98 -27.90
N ARG A 441 26.99 7.85 -26.88
CA ARG A 441 27.28 9.27 -27.06
C ARG A 441 28.60 9.50 -27.78
N ILE A 442 29.65 8.75 -27.43
CA ILE A 442 30.96 8.85 -28.10
C ILE A 442 30.85 8.39 -29.56
N ASN A 443 30.20 7.26 -29.81
CA ASN A 443 30.04 6.71 -31.16
C ASN A 443 29.20 7.63 -32.06
N THR A 444 28.12 8.21 -31.53
CA THR A 444 27.26 9.16 -32.25
C THR A 444 27.98 10.49 -32.50
N THR A 445 28.81 10.94 -31.57
CA THR A 445 29.67 12.13 -31.76
C THR A 445 30.69 11.90 -32.86
N ALA A 446 31.36 10.74 -32.86
CA ALA A 446 32.33 10.37 -33.89
C ALA A 446 31.67 10.20 -35.27
N ALA A 447 30.52 9.54 -35.33
CA ALA A 447 29.75 9.39 -36.56
C ALA A 447 29.29 10.75 -37.11
N LYS A 448 28.85 11.66 -36.23
CA LYS A 448 28.50 13.04 -36.60
C LYS A 448 29.71 13.81 -37.14
N SER A 449 30.86 13.75 -36.47
CA SER A 449 32.10 14.40 -36.93
C SER A 449 32.50 13.92 -38.33
N ASN A 450 32.48 12.60 -38.58
CA ASN A 450 32.79 12.04 -39.90
C ASN A 450 31.83 12.50 -41.03
N ILE A 451 30.58 12.81 -40.70
CA ILE A 451 29.58 13.25 -41.69
C ILE A 451 29.63 14.76 -41.88
N ALA A 452 29.82 15.49 -40.78
CA ALA A 452 29.59 16.91 -40.73
C ALA A 452 30.87 17.74 -40.78
N ASP A 453 32.03 17.24 -40.34
CA ASP A 453 33.27 18.02 -40.34
C ASP A 453 33.92 18.07 -41.73
N THR A 454 34.48 19.25 -42.03
CA THR A 454 35.43 19.44 -43.14
C THR A 454 36.85 19.22 -42.64
N ASP A 455 37.37 18.02 -42.79
CA ASP A 455 38.82 17.74 -42.70
C ASP A 455 39.57 18.20 -43.96
#